data_AF-A0A0G1M0Y7-F1
#
_entry.id   AF-A0A0G1M0Y7-F1
#
_cell.length_a   1.000
_cell.length_b   1.000
_cell.length_c   1.000
_cell.angle_alpha   90.00
_cell.angle_beta   90.00
_cell.angle_gamma   90.00
#
_symmetry.space_group_name_H-M   'P 1'
#
loop_
_entity.id
_entity.type
_entity.pdbx_description
1 polymer ?
#
loop_
_entity_poly.entity_id
_entity_poly.type
_entity_poly.pdbx_seq_one_letter_code
_entity_poly.pdbx_strand_id
1 'polypeptide(L)'
;MVIIALWLGVLNAESWRNWAILRTERWLPGDAGVLAGGMLWGGSSGLSYRTKEAYRRVGLLHIVAASGYNVTLVTGWMLSASLIWLSRRWALGLTVVGVVIYMAIAGWQPSIIRAGIMAILAMVGLILGRQRDAKWLLILTGAAMLIVNPKLISDIGFQLSFAATWGILFISPPVNRVEPRPGPNGQGSTLSVLGADLKTTLAAQAMTTPLILHHFGNLSVISPLVNAALLWTVPPIMQITAAGMVWGPINYLAWPLLLAD
;
A
#
# COMPACT_ATOMS: atom_id res chain seq x y z
N MET A 1 0.25 35.66 -11.39
CA MET A 1 0.40 35.20 -9.98
C MET A 1 -0.23 33.83 -9.70
N VAL A 2 -1.36 33.45 -10.32
CA VAL A 2 -2.00 32.12 -10.12
C VAL A 2 -1.15 30.95 -10.65
N ILE A 3 -0.44 31.12 -11.77
CA ILE A 3 0.41 30.07 -12.35
C ILE A 3 1.68 29.83 -11.51
N ILE A 4 2.26 30.88 -10.92
CA ILE A 4 3.43 30.75 -10.03
C ILE A 4 3.04 30.14 -8.67
N ALA A 5 1.83 30.42 -8.18
CA ALA A 5 1.27 29.76 -7.00
C ALA A 5 0.99 28.25 -7.24
N LEU A 6 0.56 27.89 -8.45
CA LEU A 6 0.44 26.48 -8.88
C LEU A 6 1.82 25.80 -8.96
N TRP A 7 2.85 26.49 -9.46
CA TRP A 7 4.21 25.95 -9.54
C TRP A 7 4.90 25.77 -8.17
N LEU A 8 4.64 26.65 -7.20
CA LEU A 8 5.17 26.52 -5.84
C LEU A 8 4.35 25.55 -4.96
N GLY A 9 3.06 25.37 -5.25
CA GLY A 9 2.21 24.36 -4.60
C GLY A 9 2.44 22.92 -5.08
N VAL A 10 3.12 22.74 -6.22
CA VAL A 10 3.45 21.44 -6.84
C VAL A 10 4.69 20.77 -6.22
N LEU A 11 5.33 21.36 -5.22
CA LEU A 11 6.51 20.75 -4.57
C LEU A 11 6.27 20.27 -3.14
N ASN A 12 5.08 20.49 -2.58
CA ASN A 12 4.74 19.89 -1.28
C ASN A 12 3.96 18.59 -1.52
N ALA A 13 4.52 17.44 -1.17
CA ALA A 13 3.87 16.16 -1.39
C ALA A 13 2.49 16.08 -0.71
N GLU A 14 2.30 16.84 0.37
CA GLU A 14 1.04 17.01 1.07
C GLU A 14 -0.03 17.77 0.26
N SER A 15 0.32 18.84 -0.45
CA SER A 15 -0.63 19.56 -1.31
C SER A 15 -1.04 18.72 -2.52
N TRP A 16 -0.10 17.97 -3.10
CA TRP A 16 -0.40 16.98 -4.15
C TRP A 16 -1.34 15.88 -3.67
N ARG A 17 -1.07 15.31 -2.49
CA ARG A 17 -1.94 14.31 -1.87
C ARG A 17 -3.35 14.85 -1.65
N ASN A 18 -3.47 16.04 -1.07
CA ASN A 18 -4.77 16.67 -0.84
C ASN A 18 -5.49 16.96 -2.16
N TRP A 19 -4.78 17.46 -3.18
CA TRP A 19 -5.33 17.64 -4.51
C TRP A 19 -5.82 16.33 -5.13
N ALA A 20 -5.05 15.24 -4.99
CA ALA A 20 -5.39 13.91 -5.51
C ALA A 20 -6.64 13.33 -4.83
N ILE A 21 -6.76 13.49 -3.51
CA ILE A 21 -7.94 13.08 -2.75
C ILE A 21 -9.17 13.89 -3.20
N LEU A 22 -9.05 15.23 -3.25
CA LEU A 22 -10.15 16.10 -3.72
C LEU A 22 -10.56 15.78 -5.16
N ARG A 23 -9.60 15.41 -6.02
CA ARG A 23 -9.90 14.99 -7.39
C ARG A 23 -10.63 13.65 -7.43
N THR A 24 -10.26 12.71 -6.57
CA THR A 24 -10.94 11.41 -6.39
C THR A 24 -12.39 11.61 -5.96
N GLU A 25 -12.62 12.50 -5.00
CA GLU A 25 -13.98 12.82 -4.49
C GLU A 25 -14.89 13.45 -5.55
N ARG A 26 -14.34 14.12 -6.57
CA ARG A 26 -15.15 14.73 -7.64
C ARG A 26 -15.86 13.70 -8.54
N TRP A 27 -15.25 12.54 -8.75
CA TRP A 27 -15.84 11.48 -9.58
C TRP A 27 -16.35 10.29 -8.75
N LEU A 28 -15.97 10.20 -7.47
CA LEU A 28 -16.51 9.26 -6.51
C LEU A 28 -16.89 10.00 -5.21
N PRO A 29 -18.08 10.63 -5.13
CA PRO A 29 -18.45 11.47 -4.00
C PRO A 29 -18.68 10.68 -2.70
N GLY A 30 -18.45 11.34 -1.56
CA GLY A 30 -18.69 10.82 -0.22
C GLY A 30 -17.55 9.94 0.33
N ASP A 31 -17.85 9.17 1.38
CA ASP A 31 -16.84 8.34 2.07
C ASP A 31 -16.15 7.34 1.13
N ALA A 32 -16.79 6.89 0.04
CA ALA A 32 -16.19 5.99 -0.95
C ALA A 32 -14.96 6.60 -1.64
N GLY A 33 -15.04 7.88 -2.05
CA GLY A 33 -13.91 8.58 -2.66
C GLY A 33 -12.77 8.82 -1.70
N VAL A 34 -13.09 9.16 -0.45
CA VAL A 34 -12.10 9.33 0.60
C VAL A 34 -11.39 8.02 0.92
N LEU A 35 -12.12 6.89 0.99
CA LEU A 35 -11.55 5.57 1.22
C LEU A 35 -10.63 5.15 0.08
N ALA A 36 -11.11 5.26 -1.16
CA ALA A 36 -10.37 4.90 -2.36
C ALA A 36 -9.11 5.78 -2.53
N GLY A 37 -9.25 7.09 -2.33
CA GLY A 37 -8.16 8.05 -2.32
C GLY A 37 -7.16 7.80 -1.20
N GLY A 38 -7.63 7.45 0.00
CA GLY A 38 -6.77 7.12 1.14
C GLY A 38 -5.97 5.84 0.99
N MET A 39 -6.55 4.83 0.33
CA MET A 39 -5.85 3.59 -0.03
C MET A 39 -4.71 3.85 -1.01
N LEU A 40 -4.95 4.64 -2.07
CA LEU A 40 -3.92 4.90 -3.08
C LEU A 40 -2.94 5.99 -2.66
N TRP A 41 -3.44 7.19 -2.35
CA TRP A 41 -2.64 8.40 -2.11
C TRP A 41 -2.23 8.60 -0.66
N GLY A 42 -2.73 7.77 0.27
CA GLY A 42 -2.51 7.94 1.69
C GLY A 42 -3.41 9.00 2.33
N GLY A 43 -3.63 8.85 3.63
CA GLY A 43 -4.47 9.74 4.43
C GLY A 43 -5.92 9.28 4.53
N SER A 44 -6.50 9.40 5.72
CA SER A 44 -7.89 9.05 6.02
C SER A 44 -8.62 10.18 6.75
N SER A 45 -8.03 11.38 6.74
CA SER A 45 -8.51 12.56 7.50
C SER A 45 -9.94 12.92 7.14
N GLY A 46 -10.33 12.82 5.86
CA GLY A 46 -11.67 13.15 5.36
C GLY A 46 -12.78 12.16 5.71
N LEU A 47 -12.49 10.99 6.29
CA LEU A 47 -13.55 10.00 6.57
C LEU A 47 -14.45 10.49 7.71
N SER A 48 -15.75 10.30 7.54
CA SER A 48 -16.71 10.56 8.61
C SER A 48 -16.37 9.75 9.87
N TYR A 49 -16.68 10.29 11.05
CA TYR A 49 -16.44 9.60 12.33
C TYR A 49 -17.12 8.23 12.36
N ARG A 50 -18.35 8.14 11.84
CA ARG A 50 -19.11 6.89 11.75
C ARG A 50 -18.37 5.84 10.92
N THR A 51 -17.80 6.25 9.79
CA THR A 51 -17.03 5.35 8.91
C THR A 51 -15.72 4.96 9.56
N LYS A 52 -14.93 5.88 10.11
CA LYS A 52 -13.71 5.55 10.86
C LYS A 52 -13.99 4.52 11.97
N GLU A 53 -15.08 4.71 12.71
CA GLU A 53 -15.46 3.80 13.81
C GLU A 53 -15.94 2.43 13.30
N ALA A 54 -16.64 2.38 12.17
CA ALA A 54 -17.00 1.11 11.54
C ALA A 54 -15.74 0.33 11.13
N TYR A 55 -14.80 0.96 10.43
CA TYR A 55 -13.53 0.36 10.02
C TYR A 55 -12.63 -0.02 11.20
N ARG A 56 -12.64 0.76 12.28
CA ARG A 56 -11.95 0.43 13.53
C ARG A 56 -12.53 -0.84 14.17
N ARG A 57 -13.87 -0.95 14.26
CA ARG A 57 -14.56 -2.11 14.85
C ARG A 57 -14.28 -3.41 14.10
N VAL A 58 -14.15 -3.36 12.78
CA VAL A 58 -13.80 -4.54 11.96
C VAL A 58 -12.29 -4.72 11.74
N GLY A 59 -11.46 -3.86 12.35
CA GLY A 59 -9.99 -3.96 12.28
C GLY A 59 -9.36 -3.59 10.94
N LEU A 60 -10.07 -2.89 10.05
CA LEU A 60 -9.63 -2.54 8.70
C LEU A 60 -8.99 -1.16 8.58
N LEU A 61 -8.92 -0.39 9.67
CA LEU A 61 -8.42 1.00 9.63
C LEU A 61 -6.98 1.10 9.06
N HIS A 62 -6.17 0.07 9.27
CA HIS A 62 -4.79 -0.02 8.79
C HIS A 62 -4.65 -0.30 7.27
N ILE A 63 -5.71 -0.79 6.61
CA ILE A 63 -5.75 -1.00 5.15
C ILE A 63 -6.23 0.28 4.46
N VAL A 64 -7.17 0.98 5.09
CA VAL A 64 -7.76 2.24 4.60
C VAL A 64 -6.75 3.39 4.63
N ALA A 65 -5.88 3.44 5.63
CA ALA A 65 -4.71 4.30 5.59
C ALA A 65 -3.62 3.60 4.78
N ALA A 66 -3.05 4.26 3.76
CA ALA A 66 -2.03 3.67 2.90
C ALA A 66 -1.01 2.81 3.67
N SER A 67 -0.91 1.54 3.27
CA SER A 67 -0.17 0.51 3.99
C SER A 67 1.04 -0.01 3.19
N GLY A 68 1.85 -0.87 3.82
CA GLY A 68 2.95 -1.55 3.11
C GLY A 68 2.47 -2.47 1.98
N TYR A 69 1.22 -2.96 2.05
CA TYR A 69 0.60 -3.72 0.96
C TYR A 69 0.42 -2.85 -0.28
N ASN A 70 -0.02 -1.61 -0.11
CA ASN A 70 -0.23 -0.67 -1.20
C ASN A 70 1.09 -0.32 -1.91
N VAL A 71 2.19 -0.18 -1.15
CA VAL A 71 3.54 -0.02 -1.72
C VAL A 71 3.92 -1.23 -2.59
N THR A 72 3.60 -2.45 -2.15
CA THR A 72 3.93 -3.68 -2.87
C THR A 72 3.14 -3.78 -4.17
N LEU A 73 1.86 -3.42 -4.15
CA LEU A 73 1.01 -3.35 -5.34
C LEU A 73 1.53 -2.33 -6.35
N VAL A 74 1.77 -1.10 -5.91
CA VAL A 74 2.32 -0.02 -6.76
C VAL A 74 3.66 -0.44 -7.35
N THR A 75 4.54 -1.00 -6.52
CA THR A 75 5.83 -1.54 -6.96
C THR A 75 5.67 -2.59 -8.05
N GLY A 76 4.79 -3.57 -7.84
CA GLY A 76 4.54 -4.65 -8.80
C GLY A 76 4.00 -4.13 -10.12
N TRP A 77 3.00 -3.25 -10.08
CA TRP A 77 2.41 -2.67 -11.29
C TRP A 77 3.40 -1.81 -12.07
N MET A 78 4.17 -0.96 -11.38
CA MET A 78 5.18 -0.12 -12.02
C MET A 78 6.28 -0.96 -12.67
N LEU A 79 6.74 -2.01 -11.98
CA LEU A 79 7.74 -2.92 -12.54
C LEU A 79 7.19 -3.68 -13.75
N SER A 80 6.01 -4.28 -13.63
CA SER A 80 5.36 -5.01 -14.72
C SER A 80 5.12 -4.13 -15.94
N ALA A 81 4.62 -2.91 -15.76
CA ALA A 81 4.41 -1.96 -16.86
C ALA A 81 5.73 -1.53 -17.49
N SER A 82 6.77 -1.27 -16.68
CA SER A 82 8.10 -0.87 -17.18
C SER A 82 8.77 -1.98 -17.99
N LEU A 83 8.58 -3.25 -17.60
CA LEU A 83 9.14 -4.41 -18.30
C LEU A 83 8.56 -4.64 -19.70
N ILE A 84 7.42 -4.02 -20.03
CA ILE A 84 6.83 -4.10 -21.39
C ILE A 84 7.71 -3.34 -22.40
N TRP A 85 8.31 -2.23 -21.98
CA TRP A 85 8.97 -1.27 -22.88
C TRP A 85 10.48 -1.13 -22.63
N LEU A 86 10.97 -1.53 -21.45
CA LEU A 86 12.34 -1.33 -21.02
C LEU A 86 13.04 -2.64 -20.70
N SER A 87 14.37 -2.65 -20.86
CA SER A 87 15.18 -3.77 -20.37
C SER A 87 15.12 -3.85 -18.84
N ARG A 88 15.32 -5.06 -18.30
CA ARG A 88 15.17 -5.34 -16.86
C ARG A 88 15.89 -4.36 -15.94
N ARG A 89 17.10 -3.92 -16.29
CA ARG A 89 17.89 -2.98 -15.48
C ARG A 89 17.24 -1.59 -15.42
N TRP A 90 16.77 -1.07 -16.56
CA TRP A 90 16.08 0.21 -16.64
C TRP A 90 14.71 0.16 -15.98
N ALA A 91 13.97 -0.93 -16.16
CA ALA A 91 12.69 -1.13 -15.49
C ALA A 91 12.82 -1.12 -13.96
N LEU A 92 13.85 -1.79 -13.41
CA LEU A 92 14.14 -1.76 -11.97
C LEU A 92 14.51 -0.35 -11.50
N GLY A 93 15.38 0.36 -12.23
CA GLY A 93 15.75 1.74 -11.89
C GLY A 93 14.56 2.70 -11.89
N LEU A 94 13.70 2.63 -12.93
CA LEU A 94 12.49 3.43 -13.02
C LEU A 94 11.51 3.11 -11.89
N THR A 95 11.37 1.84 -11.54
CA THR A 95 10.50 1.42 -10.43
C THR A 95 11.01 1.95 -9.09
N VAL A 96 12.32 1.95 -8.84
CA VAL A 96 12.91 2.55 -7.62
C VAL A 96 12.53 4.03 -7.51
N VAL A 97 12.69 4.80 -8.58
CA VAL A 97 12.29 6.22 -8.60
C VAL A 97 10.79 6.36 -8.33
N GLY A 98 9.98 5.52 -8.96
CA GLY A 98 8.53 5.45 -8.75
C GLY A 98 8.12 5.20 -7.30
N VAL A 99 8.77 4.24 -6.63
CA VAL A 99 8.52 3.93 -5.22
C VAL A 99 8.84 5.10 -4.32
N VAL A 100 9.95 5.82 -4.57
CA VAL A 100 10.30 7.03 -3.79
C VAL A 100 9.26 8.12 -3.98
N ILE A 101 8.80 8.35 -5.21
CA ILE A 101 7.72 9.31 -5.50
C ILE A 101 6.43 8.89 -4.78
N TYR A 102 6.07 7.60 -4.81
CA TYR A 102 4.91 7.07 -4.11
C TYR A 102 5.00 7.29 -2.59
N MET A 103 6.15 7.02 -1.97
CA MET A 103 6.38 7.26 -0.54
C MET A 103 6.15 8.72 -0.17
N ALA A 104 6.61 9.65 -1.03
CA ALA A 104 6.41 11.07 -0.83
C ALA A 104 4.92 11.43 -0.88
N ILE A 105 4.22 11.02 -1.94
CA ILE A 105 2.79 11.29 -2.11
C ILE A 105 1.98 10.69 -0.96
N ALA A 106 2.31 9.47 -0.55
CA ALA A 106 1.61 8.77 0.51
C ALA A 106 1.89 9.30 1.93
N GLY A 107 2.77 10.30 2.06
CA GLY A 107 2.95 11.06 3.30
C GLY A 107 3.95 10.49 4.30
N TRP A 108 4.96 9.76 3.84
CA TRP A 108 6.11 9.34 4.66
C TRP A 108 5.75 8.60 5.97
N GLN A 109 4.65 7.84 5.97
CA GLN A 109 4.29 7.05 7.15
C GLN A 109 5.32 5.93 7.41
N PRO A 110 5.63 5.58 8.68
CA PRO A 110 6.64 4.56 9.00
C PRO A 110 6.43 3.22 8.28
N SER A 111 5.17 2.81 8.12
CA SER A 111 4.77 1.59 7.41
C SER A 111 5.15 1.62 5.93
N ILE A 112 4.95 2.76 5.28
CA ILE A 112 5.22 3.05 3.86
C ILE A 112 6.72 3.17 3.64
N ILE A 113 7.42 3.89 4.52
CA ILE A 113 8.88 4.04 4.45
C ILE A 113 9.56 2.68 4.51
N ARG A 114 9.22 1.86 5.50
CA ARG A 114 9.77 0.51 5.64
C ARG A 114 9.52 -0.32 4.38
N ALA A 115 8.27 -0.36 3.90
CA ALA A 115 7.92 -1.14 2.72
C ALA A 115 8.67 -0.65 1.46
N GLY A 116 8.82 0.67 1.30
CA GLY A 116 9.57 1.27 0.21
C GLY A 116 11.06 0.94 0.27
N ILE A 117 11.69 1.04 1.44
CA ILE A 117 13.09 0.64 1.63
C ILE A 117 13.28 -0.84 1.31
N MET A 118 12.40 -1.72 1.81
CA MET A 118 12.48 -3.16 1.50
C MET A 118 12.33 -3.44 0.00
N ALA A 119 11.41 -2.75 -0.69
CA ALA A 119 11.24 -2.87 -2.14
C ALA A 119 12.49 -2.41 -2.91
N ILE A 120 13.07 -1.26 -2.54
CA ILE A 120 14.29 -0.71 -3.15
C ILE A 120 15.47 -1.67 -2.93
N LEU A 121 15.67 -2.16 -1.70
CA LEU A 121 16.74 -3.10 -1.39
C LEU A 121 16.57 -4.43 -2.14
N ALA A 122 15.34 -4.91 -2.30
CA ALA A 122 15.05 -6.09 -3.10
C ALA A 122 15.42 -5.88 -4.58
N MET A 123 15.05 -4.73 -5.17
CA MET A 123 15.39 -4.40 -6.56
C MET A 123 16.89 -4.21 -6.77
N VAL A 124 17.58 -3.53 -5.85
CA VAL A 124 19.04 -3.41 -5.88
C VAL A 124 19.69 -4.80 -5.81
N GLY A 125 19.17 -5.69 -4.95
CA GLY A 125 19.58 -7.09 -4.92
C GLY A 125 19.43 -7.78 -6.28
N LEU A 126 18.30 -7.58 -6.95
CA LEU A 126 18.07 -8.12 -8.30
C LEU A 126 19.04 -7.57 -9.35
N ILE A 127 19.39 -6.28 -9.29
CA ILE A 127 20.37 -5.65 -10.19
C ILE A 127 21.77 -6.24 -9.96
N LEU A 128 22.15 -6.43 -8.69
CA LEU A 128 23.43 -6.99 -8.28
C LEU A 128 23.51 -8.51 -8.40
N GLY A 129 22.44 -9.19 -8.85
CA GLY A 129 22.38 -10.64 -8.94
C GLY A 129 22.33 -11.35 -7.58
N ARG A 130 22.03 -10.64 -6.49
CA ARG A 130 21.94 -11.18 -5.13
C ARG A 130 20.49 -11.31 -4.71
N GLN A 131 20.01 -12.54 -4.60
CA GLN A 131 18.74 -12.79 -3.91
C GLN A 131 19.00 -12.70 -2.40
N ARG A 132 18.43 -11.70 -1.75
CA ARG A 132 18.50 -11.56 -0.28
C ARG A 132 17.20 -12.06 0.33
N ASP A 133 17.35 -12.84 1.40
CA ASP A 133 16.23 -13.27 2.23
C ASP A 133 15.47 -12.03 2.76
N ALA A 134 14.14 -12.08 2.71
CA ALA A 134 13.27 -11.03 3.23
C ALA A 134 13.54 -10.72 4.72
N LYS A 135 14.03 -11.71 5.48
CA LYS A 135 14.47 -11.53 6.88
C LYS A 135 15.64 -10.56 6.99
N TRP A 136 16.65 -10.70 6.12
CA TRP A 136 17.79 -9.79 6.08
C TRP A 136 17.40 -8.39 5.62
N LEU A 137 16.45 -8.30 4.68
CA LEU A 137 15.89 -7.01 4.26
C LEU A 137 15.22 -6.30 5.43
N LEU A 138 14.43 -7.01 6.23
CA LEU A 138 13.76 -6.43 7.41
C LEU A 138 14.77 -5.88 8.43
N ILE A 139 15.81 -6.65 8.76
CA ILE A 139 16.86 -6.21 9.70
C ILE A 139 17.59 -4.98 9.16
N LEU A 140 17.99 -5.00 7.89
CA LEU A 140 18.71 -3.88 7.27
C LEU A 140 17.83 -2.62 7.19
N THR A 141 16.54 -2.77 6.87
CA THR A 141 15.58 -1.67 6.87
C THR A 141 15.40 -1.08 8.26
N GLY A 142 15.26 -1.92 9.30
CA GLY A 142 15.15 -1.45 10.68
C GLY A 142 16.39 -0.68 11.13
N ALA A 143 17.58 -1.22 10.86
CA ALA A 143 18.85 -0.56 11.16
C ALA A 143 18.96 0.79 10.43
N ALA A 144 18.67 0.83 9.12
CA ALA A 144 18.73 2.06 8.34
C ALA A 144 17.76 3.14 8.87
N MET A 145 16.52 2.76 9.19
CA MET A 145 15.53 3.69 9.73
C MET A 145 15.93 4.24 11.11
N LEU A 146 16.45 3.39 12.00
CA LEU A 146 16.88 3.80 13.35
C LEU A 146 18.17 4.63 13.35
N ILE A 147 19.08 4.39 12.40
CA ILE A 147 20.27 5.23 12.21
C ILE A 147 19.86 6.65 11.79
N VAL A 148 18.87 6.78 10.90
CA VAL A 148 18.39 8.09 10.42
C VAL A 148 17.57 8.79 11.50
N ASN A 149 16.69 8.06 12.20
CA ASN A 149 15.87 8.62 13.26
C ASN A 149 15.68 7.62 14.41
N PRO A 150 16.49 7.71 15.47
CA PRO A 150 16.42 6.77 16.60
C PRO A 150 15.12 6.89 17.40
N LYS A 151 14.40 8.02 17.30
CA LYS A 151 13.11 8.21 17.99
C LYS A 151 12.01 7.29 17.47
N LEU A 152 12.19 6.70 16.28
CA LEU A 152 11.25 5.73 15.69
C LEU A 152 11.06 4.48 16.56
N ILE A 153 12.00 4.16 17.46
CA ILE A 153 11.84 3.01 18.35
C ILE A 153 10.62 3.13 19.28
N SER A 154 10.25 4.37 19.62
CA SER A 154 9.07 4.68 20.45
C SER A 154 7.82 4.99 19.61
N ASP A 155 7.95 5.03 18.28
CA ASP A 155 6.82 5.27 17.39
C ASP A 155 5.97 4.00 17.28
N ILE A 156 4.68 4.13 17.61
CA ILE A 156 3.77 2.98 17.62
C ILE A 156 3.53 2.41 16.22
N GLY A 157 3.53 3.27 15.19
CA GLY A 157 3.37 2.88 13.80
C GLY A 157 4.53 2.02 13.33
N PHE A 158 5.76 2.42 13.69
CA PHE A 158 6.98 1.65 13.49
C PHE A 158 6.93 0.29 14.20
N GLN A 159 6.62 0.27 15.50
CA GLN A 159 6.55 -0.96 16.29
C GLN A 159 5.53 -1.95 15.72
N LEU A 160 4.30 -1.50 15.46
CA LEU A 160 3.24 -2.33 14.87
C LEU A 160 3.63 -2.84 13.49
N SER A 161 4.25 -2.00 12.67
CA SER A 161 4.74 -2.41 11.36
C SER A 161 5.79 -3.52 11.47
N PHE A 162 6.86 -3.28 12.22
CA PHE A 162 7.95 -4.24 12.32
C PHE A 162 7.49 -5.55 12.96
N ALA A 163 6.65 -5.49 13.99
CA ALA A 163 6.05 -6.67 14.62
C ALA A 163 5.19 -7.47 13.62
N ALA A 164 4.34 -6.81 12.83
CA ALA A 164 3.53 -7.48 11.81
C ALA A 164 4.41 -8.18 10.76
N THR A 165 5.40 -7.49 10.20
CA THR A 165 6.30 -8.07 9.19
C THR A 165 7.15 -9.20 9.78
N TRP A 166 7.59 -9.07 11.03
CA TRP A 166 8.29 -10.13 11.73
C TRP A 166 7.41 -11.37 11.88
N GLY A 167 6.16 -11.21 12.33
CA GLY A 167 5.19 -12.29 12.42
C GLY A 167 5.01 -12.99 11.07
N ILE A 168 4.80 -12.24 10.00
CA ILE A 168 4.64 -12.79 8.64
C ILE A 168 5.89 -13.58 8.22
N LEU A 169 7.10 -13.09 8.46
CA LEU A 169 8.34 -13.72 7.98
C LEU A 169 8.82 -14.91 8.81
N PHE A 170 8.48 -14.96 10.10
CA PHE A 170 8.99 -15.96 11.04
C PHE A 170 7.94 -16.95 11.53
N ILE A 171 6.66 -16.58 11.58
CA ILE A 171 5.56 -17.42 12.08
C ILE A 171 4.78 -18.04 10.92
N SER A 172 4.54 -17.30 9.83
CA SER A 172 3.93 -17.91 8.64
C SER A 172 4.91 -18.90 8.02
N PRO A 173 4.48 -20.13 7.68
CA PRO A 173 5.26 -20.97 6.79
C PRO A 173 5.59 -20.16 5.53
N PRO A 174 6.81 -20.24 4.97
CA PRO A 174 7.04 -19.69 3.65
C PRO A 174 5.96 -20.28 2.75
N VAL A 175 5.18 -19.43 2.09
CA VAL A 175 4.32 -19.88 0.99
C VAL A 175 5.30 -20.48 0.01
N ASN A 176 5.43 -21.81 0.04
CA ASN A 176 6.32 -22.52 -0.84
C ASN A 176 5.98 -22.02 -2.23
N ARG A 177 6.98 -21.54 -2.97
CA ARG A 177 6.90 -21.21 -4.40
C ARG A 177 6.64 -22.46 -5.26
N VAL A 178 6.06 -23.49 -4.67
CA VAL A 178 5.74 -24.79 -5.22
C VAL A 178 4.36 -25.17 -4.66
N GLU A 179 3.33 -24.48 -5.11
CA GLU A 179 2.14 -25.21 -5.51
C GLU A 179 1.99 -25.06 -7.03
N PRO A 180 1.55 -26.12 -7.71
CA PRO A 180 1.94 -26.43 -9.06
C PRO A 180 1.36 -25.39 -10.02
N ARG A 181 2.08 -25.17 -11.12
CA ARG A 181 1.48 -24.72 -12.38
C ARG A 181 0.07 -25.33 -12.49
N PRO A 182 -0.95 -24.57 -12.91
CA PRO A 182 -2.24 -25.17 -13.20
C PRO A 182 -1.98 -26.36 -14.10
N GLY A 183 -2.29 -27.56 -13.62
CA GLY A 183 -2.46 -28.67 -14.53
C GLY A 183 -3.52 -28.27 -15.57
N PRO A 184 -3.62 -29.00 -16.69
CA PRO A 184 -4.57 -28.69 -17.77
C PRO A 184 -6.04 -28.50 -17.33
N ASN A 185 -6.38 -28.86 -16.09
CA ASN A 185 -7.72 -28.85 -15.52
C ASN A 185 -7.97 -27.76 -14.45
N GLY A 186 -7.34 -26.57 -14.55
CA GLY A 186 -7.87 -25.29 -14.03
C GLY A 186 -8.27 -25.15 -12.55
N GLN A 187 -8.01 -26.13 -11.68
CA GLN A 187 -8.46 -26.13 -10.28
C GLN A 187 -7.39 -25.59 -9.34
N GLY A 188 -7.02 -24.32 -9.53
CA GLY A 188 -6.46 -23.53 -8.44
C GLY A 188 -7.61 -23.14 -7.51
N SER A 189 -7.96 -24.01 -6.56
CA SER A 189 -9.10 -23.80 -5.68
C SER A 189 -8.96 -22.50 -4.91
N THR A 190 -9.93 -21.59 -5.04
CA THR A 190 -10.02 -20.31 -4.29
C THR A 190 -9.86 -20.49 -2.77
N LEU A 191 -10.15 -21.70 -2.24
CA LEU A 191 -9.89 -22.04 -0.83
C LEU A 191 -8.40 -21.99 -0.44
N SER A 192 -7.46 -22.30 -1.34
CA SER A 192 -6.02 -22.29 -1.00
C SER A 192 -5.48 -20.86 -0.86
N VAL A 193 -5.98 -19.92 -1.65
CA VAL A 193 -5.64 -18.49 -1.58
C VAL A 193 -6.19 -17.88 -0.28
N LEU A 194 -7.46 -18.14 0.04
CA LEU A 194 -8.07 -17.67 1.28
C LEU A 194 -7.36 -18.22 2.53
N GLY A 195 -6.93 -19.49 2.49
CA GLY A 195 -6.17 -20.10 3.58
C GLY A 195 -4.78 -19.49 3.79
N ALA A 196 -4.11 -19.03 2.73
CA ALA A 196 -2.81 -18.36 2.83
C ALA A 196 -2.95 -16.94 3.42
N ASP A 197 -3.98 -16.20 3.02
CA ASP A 197 -4.25 -14.85 3.55
C ASP A 197 -4.65 -14.88 5.04
N LEU A 198 -5.43 -15.89 5.44
CA LEU A 198 -5.73 -16.12 6.86
C LEU A 198 -4.47 -16.41 7.67
N LYS A 199 -3.58 -17.29 7.20
CA LYS A 199 -2.34 -17.63 7.91
C LYS A 199 -1.43 -16.41 8.07
N THR A 200 -1.23 -15.64 7.00
CA THR A 200 -0.40 -14.43 7.05
C THR A 200 -1.00 -13.37 7.98
N THR A 201 -2.33 -13.21 7.96
CA THR A 201 -3.04 -12.29 8.86
C THR A 201 -2.93 -12.72 10.32
N LEU A 202 -3.12 -14.02 10.61
CA LEU A 202 -2.97 -14.57 11.97
C LEU A 202 -1.53 -14.43 12.48
N ALA A 203 -0.54 -14.66 11.63
CA ALA A 203 0.87 -14.47 11.97
C ALA A 203 1.20 -13.01 12.31
N ALA A 204 0.70 -12.06 11.51
CA ALA A 204 0.83 -10.63 11.78
C ALA A 204 0.12 -10.23 13.09
N GLN A 205 -1.08 -10.77 13.33
CA GLN A 205 -1.85 -10.50 14.53
C GLN A 205 -1.22 -11.09 15.79
N ALA A 206 -0.63 -12.28 15.73
CA ALA A 206 0.06 -12.88 16.87
C ALA A 206 1.14 -11.94 17.43
N MET A 207 1.87 -11.25 16.54
CA MET A 207 2.92 -10.31 16.93
C MET A 207 2.41 -8.89 17.26
N THR A 208 1.34 -8.43 16.62
CA THR A 208 0.81 -7.07 16.85
C THR A 208 -0.20 -6.98 17.98
N THR A 209 -0.89 -8.07 18.31
CA THR A 209 -1.93 -8.10 19.36
C THR A 209 -1.43 -7.61 20.72
N PRO A 210 -0.26 -8.03 21.24
CA PRO A 210 0.21 -7.55 22.54
C PRO A 210 0.44 -6.03 22.55
N LEU A 211 1.01 -5.49 21.47
CA LEU A 211 1.22 -4.05 21.29
C LEU A 211 -0.11 -3.29 21.18
N ILE A 212 -1.06 -3.81 20.40
CA ILE A 212 -2.38 -3.21 20.24
C ILE A 212 -3.13 -3.19 21.58
N LEU A 213 -3.12 -4.29 22.32
CA LEU A 213 -3.76 -4.37 23.64
C LEU A 213 -3.11 -3.42 24.64
N HIS A 214 -1.78 -3.35 24.66
CA HIS A 214 -1.05 -2.46 25.57
C HIS A 214 -1.35 -0.98 25.33
N HIS A 215 -1.42 -0.55 24.07
CA HIS A 215 -1.57 0.87 23.74
C HIS A 215 -3.01 1.33 23.50
N PHE A 216 -3.88 0.47 22.96
CA PHE A 216 -5.24 0.84 22.55
C PHE A 216 -6.34 0.13 23.33
N GLY A 217 -6.02 -0.92 24.09
CA GLY A 217 -6.96 -1.65 24.94
C GLY A 217 -8.13 -2.33 24.21
N ASN A 218 -8.10 -2.40 22.88
CA ASN A 218 -9.20 -2.92 22.05
C ASN A 218 -8.66 -3.82 20.95
N LEU A 219 -9.28 -5.00 20.79
CA LEU A 219 -8.94 -5.96 19.75
C LEU A 219 -10.19 -6.37 18.96
N SER A 220 -10.11 -6.26 17.64
CA SER A 220 -11.16 -6.73 16.74
C SER A 220 -10.94 -8.20 16.40
N VAL A 221 -11.64 -9.10 17.10
CA VAL A 221 -11.55 -10.56 16.90
C VAL A 221 -12.00 -10.97 15.50
N ILE A 222 -12.91 -10.19 14.89
CA ILE A 222 -13.42 -10.44 13.53
C ILE A 222 -12.44 -10.00 12.43
N SER A 223 -11.37 -9.28 12.77
CA SER A 223 -10.44 -8.69 11.80
C SER A 223 -9.83 -9.70 10.82
N PRO A 224 -9.37 -10.92 11.21
CA PRO A 224 -8.85 -11.90 10.25
C PRO A 224 -9.83 -12.26 9.14
N LEU A 225 -11.08 -12.52 9.53
CA LEU A 225 -12.13 -12.95 8.61
C LEU A 225 -12.47 -11.82 7.64
N VAL A 226 -12.58 -10.59 8.17
CA VAL A 226 -12.89 -9.42 7.36
C VAL A 226 -11.73 -9.07 6.42
N ASN A 227 -10.48 -9.17 6.88
CA ASN A 227 -9.29 -9.00 6.04
C ASN A 227 -9.28 -10.02 4.90
N ALA A 228 -9.44 -11.32 5.18
CA ALA A 228 -9.45 -12.36 4.15
C ALA A 228 -10.59 -12.14 3.13
N ALA A 229 -11.76 -11.69 3.61
CA ALA A 229 -12.92 -11.44 2.76
C ALA A 229 -12.82 -10.16 1.91
N LEU A 230 -11.99 -9.18 2.29
CA LEU A 230 -11.94 -7.87 1.63
C LEU A 230 -10.59 -7.52 1.01
N LEU A 231 -9.49 -8.17 1.38
CA LEU A 231 -8.15 -7.79 0.92
C LEU A 231 -8.03 -7.90 -0.61
N TRP A 232 -8.69 -8.88 -1.23
CA TRP A 232 -8.74 -9.04 -2.69
C TRP A 232 -9.41 -7.86 -3.42
N THR A 233 -10.21 -7.04 -2.72
CA THR A 233 -10.85 -5.84 -3.27
C THR A 233 -9.92 -4.63 -3.33
N VAL A 234 -8.83 -4.63 -2.55
CA VAL A 234 -7.90 -3.49 -2.47
C VAL A 234 -7.19 -3.23 -3.81
N PRO A 235 -6.59 -4.24 -4.49
CA PRO A 235 -5.99 -4.03 -5.81
C PRO A 235 -6.93 -3.39 -6.86
N PRO A 236 -8.16 -3.90 -7.11
CA PRO A 236 -9.04 -3.30 -8.10
C PRO A 236 -9.50 -1.89 -7.69
N ILE A 237 -9.77 -1.62 -6.41
CA ILE A 237 -10.12 -0.27 -5.94
C ILE A 237 -8.98 0.72 -6.24
N MET A 238 -7.74 0.36 -5.91
CA MET A 238 -6.57 1.19 -6.19
C MET A 238 -6.35 1.41 -7.69
N GLN A 239 -6.56 0.39 -8.53
CA GLN A 239 -6.44 0.50 -9.99
C GLN A 239 -7.52 1.40 -10.59
N ILE A 240 -8.77 1.24 -10.17
CA ILE A 240 -9.89 2.12 -10.58
C ILE A 240 -9.61 3.56 -10.15
N THR A 241 -9.07 3.76 -8.94
CA THR A 241 -8.69 5.08 -8.45
C THR A 241 -7.58 5.70 -9.29
N ALA A 242 -6.55 4.94 -9.62
CA ALA A 242 -5.48 5.39 -10.50
C ALA A 242 -5.99 5.71 -11.91
N ALA A 243 -6.88 4.87 -12.46
CA ALA A 243 -7.48 5.09 -13.77
C ALA A 243 -8.38 6.33 -13.77
N GLY A 244 -9.27 6.49 -12.79
CA GLY A 244 -10.13 7.67 -12.66
C GLY A 244 -9.36 8.98 -12.55
N MET A 245 -8.17 8.95 -11.95
CA MET A 245 -7.24 10.07 -11.92
C MET A 245 -6.73 10.47 -13.33
N VAL A 246 -6.45 9.50 -14.19
CA VAL A 246 -5.96 9.69 -15.58
C VAL A 246 -7.09 10.06 -16.54
N TRP A 247 -8.26 9.44 -16.39
CA TRP A 247 -9.42 9.62 -17.28
C TRP A 247 -10.30 10.81 -16.89
N GLY A 248 -10.30 11.22 -15.62
CA GLY A 248 -11.04 12.39 -15.15
C GLY A 248 -10.74 13.66 -15.95
N PRO A 249 -9.47 14.02 -16.22
CA PRO A 249 -9.12 15.15 -17.10
C PRO A 249 -9.66 15.03 -18.53
N ILE A 250 -9.68 13.81 -19.10
CA ILE A 250 -10.12 13.56 -20.49
C ILE A 250 -11.62 13.85 -20.63
N ASN A 251 -12.44 13.45 -19.65
CA ASN A 251 -13.88 13.76 -19.67
C ASN A 251 -14.18 15.26 -19.58
N TYR A 252 -13.37 16.05 -18.86
CA TYR A 252 -13.55 17.51 -18.80
C TYR A 252 -13.10 18.22 -20.09
N LEU A 253 -12.12 17.67 -20.82
CA LEU A 253 -11.71 18.17 -22.12
C LEU A 253 -12.69 17.78 -23.23
N ALA A 254 -13.39 16.65 -23.09
CA ALA A 254 -14.42 16.19 -24.01
C ALA A 254 -15.82 16.76 -23.71
N TRP A 255 -16.06 17.29 -22.50
CA TRP A 255 -17.33 17.90 -22.09
C TRP A 255 -17.87 18.98 -23.06
N PRO A 256 -17.05 19.89 -23.63
CA PRO A 256 -17.52 20.84 -24.64
C PRO A 256 -17.97 20.19 -25.96
N LEU A 257 -17.44 19.01 -26.29
CA LEU A 257 -17.79 18.24 -27.49
C LEU A 257 -19.07 17.41 -27.28
N LEU A 258 -19.40 17.06 -26.04
CA LEU A 258 -20.60 16.29 -25.66
C LEU A 258 -21.86 17.17 -25.49
N LEU A 259 -21.70 18.50 -25.48
CA LEU A 259 -22.79 19.49 -25.44
C LEU A 259 -23.03 20.15 -26.81
N ALA A 260 -22.43 19.62 -27.87
CA ALA A 260 -22.50 20.18 -29.23
C ALA A 260 -23.67 19.61 -30.07
N ASP A 261 -24.59 18.87 -29.44
CA ASP A 261 -25.89 18.47 -29.99
C ASP A 261 -27.03 19.22 -29.26
#